data_AF-A0A847RVQ0-F1
#
_entry.id   AF-A0A847RVQ0-F1
#
_cell.length_a   1.000
_cell.length_b   1.000
_cell.length_c   1.000
_cell.angle_alpha   90.00
_cell.angle_beta   90.00
_cell.angle_gamma   90.00
#
_symmetry.space_group_name_H-M   'P 1'
#
loop_
_entity.id
_entity.type
_entity.pdbx_description
1 polymer ?
#
loop_
_entity_poly.entity_id
_entity_poly.type
_entity_poly.pdbx_seq_one_letter_code
_entity_poly.pdbx_strand_id
1 'polypeptide(L)'
;MQIRRIGVDDALLQVRRDVLYPHATLSAVTVEHDADGLHFGVFEGGQLVTVVSLFPGKGEAQFRKLATLPAAQGKGYGKAILEHLADICRKENIQLLWCNARDTAVSFYDRLGYTTRGNYFVKDGINFIRMELSLEKPVAKRFEVIPAIDIIDGKCVRLTQGDYSQQKIYNEHPLEVAKEFEALGVRRLHLVDLDGAKKGAVVNWKVLENIAGKTSLVTDFGGGIKTDKDLEIVYECGAALATIGSVAVKSPELFFSWVERFGADKIFLGADVKDEKIAVGGWLETTGLSVFDFLASNIARGVQNIFCTDIAKDGLLAGPSIDLYKKILGEFPAISFVASGGVSNIGDVAALQEIGCHGVIIGKAIYEGKISTAELKSFL
;
A
#
# COMPACT_ATOMS: atom_id res chain seq x y z
N MET A 1 8.55 -14.66 29.81
CA MET A 1 7.18 -14.13 29.67
C MET A 1 6.30 -15.22 29.11
N GLN A 2 5.12 -15.47 29.67
CA GLN A 2 4.17 -16.46 29.15
C GLN A 2 2.77 -15.84 29.06
N ILE A 3 2.12 -15.98 27.91
CA ILE A 3 0.73 -15.55 27.69
C ILE A 3 -0.16 -16.78 27.82
N ARG A 4 -1.21 -16.71 28.63
CA ARG A 4 -2.12 -17.83 28.89
C ARG A 4 -3.57 -17.36 28.88
N ARG A 5 -4.47 -18.23 28.45
CA ARG A 5 -5.91 -18.06 28.72
C ARG A 5 -6.14 -18.27 30.21
N ILE A 6 -6.92 -17.38 30.82
CA ILE A 6 -7.27 -17.40 32.25
C ILE A 6 -8.78 -17.30 32.43
N GLY A 7 -9.28 -17.66 33.62
CA GLY A 7 -10.66 -17.44 34.02
C GLY A 7 -10.88 -16.03 34.56
N VAL A 8 -12.14 -15.70 34.83
CA VAL A 8 -12.49 -14.50 35.60
C VAL A 8 -12.43 -14.88 37.09
N ASP A 9 -11.27 -14.66 37.69
CA ASP A 9 -11.01 -14.90 39.11
C ASP A 9 -10.56 -13.61 39.82
N ASP A 10 -10.40 -13.70 41.14
CA ASP A 10 -9.96 -12.57 41.96
C ASP A 10 -8.62 -12.00 41.51
N ALA A 11 -7.70 -12.82 40.96
CA ALA A 11 -6.41 -12.34 40.48
C ALA A 11 -6.54 -11.45 39.24
N LEU A 12 -7.36 -11.85 38.27
CA LEU A 12 -7.68 -11.00 37.11
C LEU A 12 -8.40 -9.71 37.54
N LEU A 13 -9.41 -9.83 38.42
CA LEU A 13 -10.18 -8.68 38.89
C LEU A 13 -9.31 -7.71 39.69
N GLN A 14 -8.36 -8.22 40.48
CA GLN A 14 -7.42 -7.41 41.23
C GLN A 14 -6.52 -6.58 40.31
N VAL A 15 -5.96 -7.17 39.25
CA VAL A 15 -5.15 -6.40 38.27
C VAL A 15 -5.99 -5.32 37.58
N ARG A 16 -7.25 -5.64 37.20
CA ARG A 16 -8.16 -4.65 36.61
C ARG A 16 -8.43 -3.49 37.57
N ARG A 17 -8.76 -3.79 38.83
CA ARG A 17 -9.00 -2.77 39.87
C ARG A 17 -7.77 -1.92 40.09
N ASP A 18 -6.65 -2.53 40.43
CA ASP A 18 -5.45 -1.83 40.88
C ASP A 18 -4.87 -0.91 39.79
N VAL A 19 -5.05 -1.26 38.51
CA VAL A 19 -4.55 -0.47 37.38
C VAL A 19 -5.58 0.51 36.83
N LEU A 20 -6.83 0.07 36.64
CA LEU A 20 -7.83 0.87 35.91
C LEU A 20 -8.73 1.67 36.85
N TYR A 21 -9.08 1.12 38.02
CA TYR A 21 -10.03 1.72 38.96
C TYR A 21 -9.60 1.46 40.42
N PRO A 22 -8.50 2.08 40.91
CA PRO A 22 -7.87 1.71 42.18
C PRO A 22 -8.77 1.84 43.42
N HIS A 23 -9.83 2.64 43.32
CA HIS A 23 -10.79 2.90 44.40
C HIS A 23 -12.06 2.05 44.31
N ALA A 24 -12.20 1.19 43.30
CA ALA A 24 -13.38 0.36 43.10
C ALA A 24 -13.33 -0.95 43.89
N THR A 25 -14.47 -1.58 44.13
CA THR A 25 -14.53 -2.96 44.61
C THR A 25 -14.19 -3.95 43.49
N LEU A 26 -13.85 -5.20 43.82
CA LEU A 26 -13.62 -6.24 42.80
C LEU A 26 -14.88 -6.49 41.95
N SER A 27 -16.07 -6.46 42.58
CA SER A 27 -17.34 -6.61 41.87
C SER A 27 -17.57 -5.50 40.83
N ALA A 28 -17.17 -4.27 41.13
CA ALA A 28 -17.35 -3.11 40.25
C ALA A 28 -16.46 -3.12 39.00
N VAL A 29 -15.43 -3.97 38.94
CA VAL A 29 -14.52 -4.09 37.77
C VAL A 29 -14.80 -5.33 36.90
N THR A 30 -15.87 -6.06 37.23
CA THR A 30 -16.48 -7.07 36.37
C THR A 30 -17.10 -6.38 35.15
N VAL A 31 -17.02 -6.98 33.98
CA VAL A 31 -17.61 -6.46 32.75
C VAL A 31 -18.86 -7.24 32.42
N GLU A 32 -19.87 -6.55 31.89
CA GLU A 32 -21.02 -7.18 31.25
C GLU A 32 -20.53 -8.16 30.16
N HIS A 33 -21.06 -9.38 30.16
CA HIS A 33 -20.62 -10.50 29.31
C HIS A 33 -19.21 -11.06 29.60
N ASP A 34 -18.62 -10.81 30.77
CA ASP A 34 -17.33 -11.44 31.13
C ASP A 34 -17.39 -12.97 30.98
N ALA A 35 -18.51 -13.63 31.28
CA ALA A 35 -18.66 -15.07 31.07
C ALA A 35 -18.51 -15.53 29.60
N ASP A 36 -18.82 -14.64 28.65
CA ASP A 36 -18.77 -14.90 27.20
C ASP A 36 -17.43 -14.49 26.57
N GLY A 37 -16.57 -13.82 27.34
CA GLY A 37 -15.29 -13.29 26.90
C GLY A 37 -14.15 -14.31 26.90
N LEU A 38 -13.13 -14.04 26.08
CA LEU A 38 -11.85 -14.72 26.14
C LEU A 38 -10.87 -13.87 26.96
N HIS A 39 -10.44 -14.36 28.13
CA HIS A 39 -9.53 -13.62 29.01
C HIS A 39 -8.11 -14.15 28.92
N PHE A 40 -7.15 -13.24 28.85
CA PHE A 40 -5.74 -13.57 28.73
C PHE A 40 -4.91 -12.84 29.78
N GLY A 41 -3.89 -13.53 30.27
CA GLY A 41 -2.92 -13.03 31.23
C GLY A 41 -1.49 -13.19 30.75
N VAL A 42 -0.65 -12.18 30.99
CA VAL A 42 0.81 -12.31 30.89
C VAL A 42 1.37 -12.62 32.27
N PHE A 43 2.22 -13.65 32.34
CA PHE A 43 2.91 -14.07 33.55
C PHE A 43 4.42 -13.80 33.45
N GLU A 44 4.99 -13.17 34.48
CA GLU A 44 6.42 -12.96 34.71
C GLU A 44 6.77 -13.62 36.06
N GLY A 45 7.71 -14.58 36.07
CA GLY A 45 8.10 -15.28 37.30
C GLY A 45 6.96 -16.04 38.02
N GLY A 46 5.88 -16.39 37.31
CA GLY A 46 4.68 -17.00 37.89
C GLY A 46 3.63 -16.01 38.40
N GLN A 47 3.93 -14.71 38.43
CA GLN A 47 2.99 -13.66 38.81
C GLN A 47 2.23 -13.14 37.59
N LEU A 48 0.91 -12.94 37.73
CA LEU A 48 0.09 -12.28 36.72
C LEU A 48 0.38 -10.77 36.69
N VAL A 49 0.89 -10.26 35.58
CA VAL A 49 1.37 -8.87 35.46
C VAL A 49 0.62 -8.03 34.43
N THR A 50 -0.11 -8.67 33.51
CA THR A 50 -0.96 -7.99 32.52
C THR A 50 -2.18 -8.82 32.24
N VAL A 51 -3.35 -8.17 32.10
CA VAL A 51 -4.61 -8.83 31.73
C VAL A 51 -5.27 -8.10 30.57
N VAL A 52 -6.05 -8.81 29.77
CA VAL A 52 -6.96 -8.26 28.76
C VAL A 52 -8.11 -9.22 28.54
N SER A 53 -9.22 -8.71 28.00
CA SER A 53 -10.40 -9.52 27.66
C SER A 53 -10.84 -9.22 26.25
N LEU A 54 -11.02 -10.26 25.44
CA LEU A 54 -11.42 -10.19 24.05
C LEU A 54 -12.86 -10.69 23.89
N PHE A 55 -13.67 -9.93 23.16
CA PHE A 55 -15.07 -10.20 22.89
C PHE A 55 -15.23 -10.30 21.36
N PRO A 56 -15.14 -11.52 20.79
CA PRO A 56 -15.33 -11.74 19.37
C PRO A 56 -16.77 -11.47 18.93
N GLY A 57 -16.94 -10.82 17.79
CA GLY A 57 -18.22 -10.61 17.11
C GLY A 57 -18.15 -11.05 15.64
N LYS A 58 -19.17 -10.72 14.85
CA LYS A 58 -19.21 -11.05 13.42
C LYS A 58 -18.32 -10.08 12.63
N GLY A 59 -17.13 -10.53 12.25
CA GLY A 59 -16.18 -9.76 11.42
C GLY A 59 -15.31 -8.76 12.19
N GLU A 60 -15.69 -8.41 13.43
CA GLU A 60 -14.90 -7.58 14.34
C GLU A 60 -14.80 -8.18 15.74
N ALA A 61 -13.76 -7.84 16.50
CA ALA A 61 -13.63 -8.17 17.90
C ALA A 61 -13.27 -6.93 18.72
N GLN A 62 -13.91 -6.78 19.87
CA GLN A 62 -13.56 -5.74 20.83
C GLN A 62 -12.68 -6.33 21.91
N PHE A 63 -11.54 -5.71 22.22
CA PHE A 63 -10.85 -5.98 23.47
C PHE A 63 -11.13 -4.88 24.51
N ARG A 64 -11.19 -5.29 25.77
CA ARG A 64 -11.52 -4.44 26.92
C ARG A 64 -10.57 -4.75 28.07
N LYS A 65 -10.46 -3.78 29.00
CA LYS A 65 -9.76 -3.92 30.27
C LYS A 65 -8.31 -4.40 30.13
N LEU A 66 -7.59 -3.88 29.13
CA LEU A 66 -6.13 -4.04 29.06
C LEU A 66 -5.51 -3.31 30.26
N ALA A 67 -4.84 -4.05 31.14
CA ALA A 67 -4.26 -3.53 32.36
C ALA A 67 -2.91 -4.18 32.63
N THR A 68 -1.86 -3.37 32.77
CA THR A 68 -0.50 -3.80 33.10
C THR A 68 -0.10 -3.18 34.44
N LEU A 69 0.32 -4.02 35.39
CA LEU A 69 0.79 -3.56 36.71
C LEU A 69 1.91 -2.53 36.56
N PRO A 70 1.97 -1.47 37.39
CA PRO A 70 2.98 -0.40 37.27
C PRO A 70 4.42 -0.90 37.16
N ALA A 71 4.81 -1.88 38.00
CA ALA A 71 6.15 -2.48 38.00
C ALA A 71 6.49 -3.27 36.71
N ALA A 72 5.49 -3.56 35.89
CA ALA A 72 5.61 -4.32 34.65
C ALA A 72 5.40 -3.47 33.38
N GLN A 73 5.11 -2.17 33.53
CA GLN A 73 4.98 -1.23 32.41
C GLN A 73 6.35 -0.98 31.73
N GLY A 74 6.33 -0.66 30.44
CA GLY A 74 7.55 -0.46 29.65
C GLY A 74 8.31 -1.73 29.24
N LYS A 75 7.93 -2.91 29.77
CA LYS A 75 8.57 -4.21 29.45
C LYS A 75 8.01 -4.91 28.21
N GLY A 76 7.12 -4.27 27.46
CA GLY A 76 6.53 -4.82 26.21
C GLY A 76 5.34 -5.78 26.40
N TYR A 77 4.88 -6.04 27.62
CA TYR A 77 3.79 -7.00 27.87
C TYR A 77 2.44 -6.60 27.26
N GLY A 78 2.12 -5.31 27.29
CA GLY A 78 0.92 -4.78 26.63
C GLY A 78 0.95 -5.00 25.12
N LYS A 79 2.12 -4.81 24.48
CA LYS A 79 2.31 -5.09 23.05
C LYS A 79 2.14 -6.59 22.77
N ALA A 80 2.86 -7.43 23.51
CA ALA A 80 2.86 -8.87 23.30
C ALA A 80 1.46 -9.50 23.45
N ILE A 81 0.67 -9.07 24.44
CA ILE A 81 -0.69 -9.59 24.61
C ILE A 81 -1.63 -9.10 23.50
N LEU A 82 -1.47 -7.88 22.99
CA LEU A 82 -2.25 -7.38 21.85
C LEU A 82 -1.90 -8.09 20.54
N GLU A 83 -0.62 -8.39 20.30
CA GLU A 83 -0.19 -9.24 19.18
C GLU A 83 -0.83 -10.63 19.26
N HIS A 84 -0.87 -11.22 20.46
CA HIS A 84 -1.55 -12.49 20.69
C HIS A 84 -3.05 -12.42 20.37
N LEU A 85 -3.74 -11.33 20.73
CA LEU A 85 -5.16 -11.14 20.38
C LEU A 85 -5.35 -11.00 18.87
N ALA A 86 -4.49 -10.26 18.18
CA ALA A 86 -4.52 -10.11 16.74
C ALA A 86 -4.37 -11.47 16.03
N ASP A 87 -3.47 -12.32 16.51
CA ASP A 87 -3.27 -13.67 15.95
C ASP A 87 -4.48 -14.59 16.17
N ILE A 88 -5.15 -14.49 17.33
CA ILE A 88 -6.42 -15.19 17.56
C ILE A 88 -7.47 -14.71 16.57
N CYS A 89 -7.65 -13.40 16.44
CA CYS A 89 -8.64 -12.81 15.55
C CYS A 89 -8.38 -13.22 14.08
N ARG A 90 -7.12 -13.23 13.63
CA ARG A 90 -6.76 -13.71 12.29
C ARG A 90 -7.12 -15.18 12.06
N LYS A 91 -6.94 -16.05 13.06
CA LYS A 91 -7.31 -17.48 12.97
C LYS A 91 -8.83 -17.67 12.88
N GLU A 92 -9.59 -16.79 13.54
CA GLU A 92 -11.06 -16.79 13.53
C GLU A 92 -11.67 -15.98 12.37
N ASN A 93 -10.87 -15.56 11.38
CA ASN A 93 -11.29 -14.72 10.25
C ASN A 93 -12.00 -13.40 10.66
N ILE A 94 -11.58 -12.83 11.79
CA ILE A 94 -12.02 -11.51 12.24
C ILE A 94 -11.13 -10.45 11.58
N GLN A 95 -11.75 -9.48 10.92
CA GLN A 95 -11.09 -8.48 10.07
C GLN A 95 -10.72 -7.20 10.83
N LEU A 96 -11.31 -6.97 12.00
CA LEU A 96 -11.12 -5.74 12.76
C LEU A 96 -10.96 -6.06 14.25
N LEU A 97 -9.89 -5.56 14.86
CA LEU A 97 -9.70 -5.59 16.30
C LEU A 97 -9.76 -4.16 16.85
N TRP A 98 -10.59 -3.92 17.85
CA TRP A 98 -10.83 -2.55 18.32
C TRP A 98 -11.00 -2.44 19.83
N CYS A 99 -10.81 -1.23 20.37
CA CYS A 99 -11.10 -0.92 21.77
C CYS A 99 -11.58 0.51 21.95
N ASN A 100 -12.08 0.82 23.15
CA ASN A 100 -12.23 2.19 23.61
C ASN A 100 -11.02 2.53 24.47
N ALA A 101 -10.05 3.23 23.90
CA ALA A 101 -8.84 3.66 24.57
C ALA A 101 -9.10 4.92 25.40
N ARG A 102 -8.46 5.04 26.57
CA ARG A 102 -8.38 6.33 27.26
C ARG A 102 -7.58 7.30 26.40
N ASP A 103 -7.92 8.58 26.43
CA ASP A 103 -7.16 9.67 25.77
C ASP A 103 -5.64 9.58 26.03
N THR A 104 -5.27 9.34 27.29
CA THR A 104 -3.91 9.13 27.80
C THR A 104 -3.17 7.93 27.21
N ALA A 105 -3.88 6.98 26.60
CA ALA A 105 -3.32 5.75 26.03
C ALA A 105 -3.29 5.75 24.50
N VAL A 106 -3.78 6.78 23.81
CA VAL A 106 -3.86 6.83 22.33
C VAL A 106 -2.50 6.58 21.68
N SER A 107 -1.45 7.29 22.12
CA SER A 107 -0.08 7.14 21.60
C SER A 107 0.51 5.73 21.76
N PHE A 108 0.03 4.95 22.73
CA PHE A 108 0.41 3.55 22.85
C PHE A 108 -0.18 2.70 21.73
N TYR A 109 -1.46 2.90 21.40
CA TYR A 109 -2.14 2.17 20.32
C TYR A 109 -1.69 2.62 18.93
N ASP A 110 -1.44 3.92 18.72
CA ASP A 110 -0.92 4.45 17.44
C ASP A 110 0.39 3.77 17.04
N ARG A 111 1.32 3.62 17.99
CA ARG A 111 2.61 2.92 17.77
C ARG A 111 2.45 1.43 17.45
N LEU A 112 1.28 0.86 17.71
CA LEU A 112 0.94 -0.52 17.40
C LEU A 112 0.10 -0.65 16.10
N GLY A 113 -0.07 0.44 15.36
CA GLY A 113 -0.78 0.48 14.08
C GLY A 113 -2.29 0.62 14.19
N TYR A 114 -2.81 0.98 15.38
CA TYR A 114 -4.23 1.34 15.52
C TYR A 114 -4.48 2.77 15.02
N THR A 115 -5.69 3.03 14.54
CA THR A 115 -6.14 4.37 14.14
C THR A 115 -7.38 4.78 14.92
N THR A 116 -7.56 6.09 15.10
CA THR A 116 -8.74 6.65 15.78
C THR A 116 -9.97 6.59 14.88
N ARG A 117 -11.14 6.31 15.46
CA ARG A 117 -12.43 6.31 14.77
C ARG A 117 -13.47 7.10 15.54
N GLY A 118 -14.05 8.12 14.90
CA GLY A 118 -15.11 8.94 15.47
C GLY A 118 -14.61 9.98 16.50
N ASN A 119 -15.50 10.44 17.36
CA ASN A 119 -15.24 11.50 18.34
C ASN A 119 -14.90 10.94 19.72
N TYR A 120 -14.21 11.75 20.53
CA TYR A 120 -14.04 11.48 21.96
C TYR A 120 -15.40 11.44 22.67
N PHE A 121 -15.52 10.57 23.66
CA PHE A 121 -16.69 10.47 24.53
C PHE A 121 -16.27 10.29 25.99
N VAL A 122 -17.13 10.73 26.92
CA VAL A 122 -16.87 10.66 28.36
C VAL A 122 -17.66 9.52 28.98
N LYS A 123 -17.00 8.70 29.79
CA LYS A 123 -17.65 7.70 30.64
C LYS A 123 -17.03 7.72 32.03
N ASP A 124 -17.84 7.87 33.07
CA ASP A 124 -17.41 7.91 34.48
C ASP A 124 -16.31 8.96 34.74
N GLY A 125 -16.40 10.12 34.07
CA GLY A 125 -15.40 11.19 34.17
C GLY A 125 -14.09 10.94 33.42
N ILE A 126 -13.99 9.88 32.63
CA ILE A 126 -12.80 9.53 31.84
C ILE A 126 -13.11 9.70 30.36
N ASN A 127 -12.20 10.36 29.62
CA ASN A 127 -12.29 10.51 28.17
C ASN A 127 -11.83 9.23 27.46
N PHE A 128 -12.60 8.80 26.48
CA PHE A 128 -12.28 7.66 25.62
C PHE A 128 -12.41 8.03 24.14
N ILE A 129 -11.69 7.30 23.30
CA ILE A 129 -11.85 7.30 21.85
C ILE A 129 -11.77 5.86 21.34
N ARG A 130 -12.50 5.56 20.26
CA ARG A 130 -12.43 4.24 19.62
C ARG A 130 -11.13 4.15 18.82
N MET A 131 -10.37 3.08 19.06
CA MET A 131 -9.15 2.72 18.34
C MET A 131 -9.37 1.42 17.58
N GLU A 132 -8.98 1.38 16.31
CA GLU A 132 -9.20 0.26 15.40
C GLU A 132 -7.90 -0.22 14.77
N LEU A 133 -7.71 -1.54 14.70
CA LEU A 133 -6.64 -2.21 13.98
C LEU A 133 -7.27 -3.10 12.91
N SER A 134 -6.98 -2.81 11.64
CA SER A 134 -7.33 -3.70 10.54
C SER A 134 -6.47 -4.97 10.62
N LEU A 135 -7.14 -6.11 10.64
CA LEU A 135 -6.54 -7.45 10.67
C LEU A 135 -6.70 -8.20 9.36
N GLU A 136 -7.30 -7.57 8.35
CA GLU A 136 -7.25 -8.09 7.00
C GLU A 136 -5.81 -8.46 6.68
N LYS A 137 -5.61 -9.69 6.22
CA LYS A 137 -4.35 -10.04 5.57
C LYS A 137 -4.13 -8.95 4.53
N PRO A 138 -2.91 -8.39 4.36
CA PRO A 138 -2.59 -7.76 3.09
C PRO A 138 -3.04 -8.79 2.07
N VAL A 139 -4.06 -8.45 1.27
CA VAL A 139 -4.46 -9.31 0.17
C VAL A 139 -3.14 -9.63 -0.49
N ALA A 140 -2.76 -10.91 -0.56
CA ALA A 140 -1.61 -11.30 -1.37
C ALA A 140 -1.93 -10.69 -2.73
N LYS A 141 -1.27 -9.57 -3.05
CA LYS A 141 -1.68 -8.72 -4.15
C LYS A 141 -1.57 -9.64 -5.35
N ARG A 142 -2.72 -9.98 -5.93
CA ARG A 142 -2.77 -10.86 -7.08
C ARG A 142 -1.89 -10.23 -8.14
N PHE A 143 -1.02 -11.01 -8.76
CA PHE A 143 -0.15 -10.53 -9.81
C PHE A 143 -0.96 -9.71 -10.83
N GLU A 144 -0.61 -8.43 -10.99
CA GLU A 144 -1.36 -7.49 -11.83
C GLU A 144 -0.72 -7.38 -13.21
N VAL A 145 -1.49 -7.66 -14.25
CA VAL A 145 -1.12 -7.27 -15.61
C VAL A 145 -1.70 -5.88 -15.89
N ILE A 146 -0.81 -4.93 -16.19
CA ILE A 146 -1.13 -3.51 -16.31
C ILE A 146 -0.76 -3.04 -17.72
N PRO A 147 -1.70 -3.01 -18.68
CA PRO A 147 -1.45 -2.44 -19.99
C PRO A 147 -1.09 -0.95 -19.89
N ALA A 148 -0.16 -0.52 -20.75
CA ALA A 148 0.23 0.88 -20.86
C ALA A 148 -0.39 1.55 -22.08
N ILE A 149 -0.89 2.78 -21.91
CA ILE A 149 -1.25 3.70 -22.98
C ILE A 149 -0.37 4.94 -22.84
N ASP A 150 0.49 5.18 -23.83
CA ASP A 150 1.25 6.42 -23.93
C ASP A 150 0.49 7.41 -24.81
N ILE A 151 0.44 8.68 -24.40
CA ILE A 151 -0.34 9.73 -25.07
C ILE A 151 0.58 10.81 -25.63
N ILE A 152 0.43 11.09 -26.93
CA ILE A 152 0.93 12.30 -27.61
C ILE A 152 -0.20 12.87 -28.46
N ASP A 153 -0.44 14.18 -28.37
CA ASP A 153 -1.50 14.91 -29.09
C ASP A 153 -2.89 14.26 -28.95
N GLY A 154 -3.18 13.72 -27.76
CA GLY A 154 -4.43 13.02 -27.45
C GLY A 154 -4.58 11.63 -28.08
N LYS A 155 -3.54 11.08 -28.72
CA LYS A 155 -3.55 9.78 -29.41
C LYS A 155 -2.74 8.73 -28.66
N CYS A 156 -3.10 7.46 -28.83
CA CYS A 156 -2.34 6.32 -28.31
C CYS A 156 -1.11 6.09 -29.19
N VAL A 157 0.07 6.27 -28.61
CA VAL A 157 1.35 6.15 -29.31
C VAL A 157 2.27 5.15 -28.62
N ARG A 158 3.43 4.91 -29.24
CA ARG A 158 4.59 4.32 -28.57
C ARG A 158 5.86 4.94 -29.12
N LEU A 159 6.81 5.16 -28.22
CA LEU A 159 8.18 5.52 -28.56
C LEU A 159 9.09 4.29 -28.53
N THR A 160 10.09 4.25 -29.39
CA THR A 160 11.18 3.27 -29.27
C THR A 160 12.22 3.83 -28.31
N GLN A 161 12.44 3.18 -27.17
CA GLN A 161 13.38 3.62 -26.12
C GLN A 161 13.17 5.08 -25.67
N GLY A 162 11.93 5.56 -25.68
CA GLY A 162 11.60 6.93 -25.28
C GLY A 162 11.98 8.03 -26.29
N ASP A 163 12.39 7.68 -27.51
CA ASP A 163 12.71 8.65 -28.55
C ASP A 163 11.45 9.21 -29.22
N TYR A 164 11.16 10.49 -28.95
CA TYR A 164 10.02 11.24 -29.52
C TYR A 164 10.07 11.36 -31.05
N SER A 165 11.24 11.24 -31.67
CA SER A 165 11.36 11.23 -33.13
C SER A 165 10.95 9.90 -33.75
N GLN A 166 10.93 8.82 -32.97
CA GLN A 166 10.57 7.46 -33.37
C GLN A 166 9.21 7.07 -32.79
N GLN A 167 8.20 7.87 -33.09
CA GLN A 167 6.83 7.60 -32.68
C GLN A 167 6.08 6.71 -33.66
N LYS A 168 5.24 5.83 -33.13
CA LYS A 168 4.21 5.09 -33.88
C LYS A 168 2.87 5.34 -33.24
N ILE A 169 1.88 5.76 -34.03
CA ILE A 169 0.49 5.87 -33.59
C ILE A 169 -0.15 4.48 -33.68
N TYR A 170 -0.68 3.98 -32.58
CA TYR A 170 -1.38 2.70 -32.54
C TYR A 170 -2.89 2.87 -32.69
N ASN A 171 -3.46 3.90 -32.05
CA ASN A 171 -4.87 4.23 -32.17
C ASN A 171 -5.05 5.74 -31.93
N GLU A 172 -5.95 6.38 -32.68
CA GLU A 172 -6.26 7.81 -32.49
C GLU A 172 -7.20 8.07 -31.29
N HIS A 173 -7.79 7.02 -30.72
CA HIS A 173 -8.81 7.09 -29.67
C HIS A 173 -8.40 6.25 -28.45
N PRO A 174 -7.67 6.82 -27.48
CA PRO A 174 -7.24 6.12 -26.26
C PRO A 174 -8.38 5.46 -25.46
N LEU A 175 -9.59 6.04 -25.49
CA LEU A 175 -10.75 5.47 -24.82
C LEU A 175 -11.17 4.11 -25.42
N GLU A 176 -11.03 3.93 -26.74
CA GLU A 176 -11.36 2.65 -27.39
C GLU A 176 -10.40 1.56 -26.91
N VAL A 177 -9.10 1.86 -26.89
CA VAL A 177 -8.07 0.96 -26.37
C VAL A 177 -8.31 0.62 -24.89
N ALA A 178 -8.66 1.61 -24.06
CA ALA A 178 -8.99 1.37 -22.66
C ALA A 178 -10.20 0.44 -22.49
N LYS A 179 -11.26 0.62 -23.29
CA LYS A 179 -12.44 -0.25 -23.27
C LYS A 179 -12.13 -1.66 -23.76
N GLU A 180 -11.23 -1.81 -24.73
CA GLU A 180 -10.75 -3.12 -25.15
C GLU A 180 -10.03 -3.83 -24.00
N PHE A 181 -9.15 -3.15 -23.27
CA PHE A 181 -8.51 -3.72 -22.08
C PHE A 181 -9.51 -4.09 -20.99
N GLU A 182 -10.47 -3.21 -20.68
CA GLU A 182 -11.54 -3.51 -19.72
C GLU A 182 -12.34 -4.75 -20.14
N ALA A 183 -12.72 -4.86 -21.41
CA ALA A 183 -13.45 -6.00 -21.95
C ALA A 183 -12.65 -7.31 -21.91
N LEU A 184 -11.31 -7.25 -21.86
CA LEU A 184 -10.45 -8.41 -21.63
C LEU A 184 -10.43 -8.87 -20.17
N GLY A 185 -10.93 -8.05 -19.24
CA GLY A 185 -10.91 -8.32 -17.79
C GLY A 185 -9.75 -7.64 -17.06
N VAL A 186 -9.01 -6.74 -17.72
CA VAL A 186 -7.97 -5.93 -17.09
C VAL A 186 -8.63 -5.01 -16.07
N ARG A 187 -7.99 -4.82 -14.91
CA ARG A 187 -8.49 -3.95 -13.84
C ARG A 187 -7.72 -2.66 -13.66
N ARG A 188 -6.46 -2.63 -14.11
CA ARG A 188 -5.55 -1.51 -13.89
C ARG A 188 -4.94 -1.05 -15.20
N LEU A 189 -4.81 0.26 -15.37
CA LEU A 189 -4.27 0.90 -16.56
C LEU A 189 -3.15 1.86 -16.16
N HIS A 190 -2.01 1.76 -16.84
CA HIS A 190 -0.91 2.71 -16.75
C HIS A 190 -1.04 3.74 -17.88
N LEU A 191 -1.34 4.99 -17.56
CA LEU A 191 -1.60 6.05 -18.54
C LEU A 191 -0.51 7.11 -18.47
N VAL A 192 0.22 7.32 -19.57
CA VAL A 192 1.40 8.21 -19.58
C VAL A 192 1.18 9.36 -20.55
N ASP A 193 1.16 10.59 -20.01
CA ASP A 193 1.16 11.83 -20.78
C ASP A 193 2.58 12.20 -21.20
N LEU A 194 2.98 11.81 -22.41
CA LEU A 194 4.31 12.10 -22.93
C LEU A 194 4.46 13.58 -23.33
N ASP A 195 3.38 14.24 -23.78
CA ASP A 195 3.40 15.70 -23.97
C ASP A 195 3.69 16.41 -22.65
N GLY A 196 3.02 15.96 -21.58
CA GLY A 196 3.21 16.48 -20.25
C GLY A 196 4.60 16.19 -19.70
N ALA A 197 5.13 14.98 -19.91
CA ALA A 197 6.49 14.63 -19.54
C ALA A 197 7.53 15.55 -20.20
N LYS A 198 7.35 15.86 -21.49
CA LYS A 198 8.23 16.76 -22.25
C LYS A 198 8.07 18.23 -21.86
N LYS A 199 6.83 18.70 -21.71
CA LYS A 199 6.51 20.10 -21.37
C LYS A 199 6.77 20.42 -19.90
N GLY A 200 6.67 19.42 -19.03
CA GLY A 200 6.78 19.57 -17.59
C GLY A 200 5.54 20.17 -16.92
N ALA A 201 4.35 19.87 -17.44
CA ALA A 201 3.04 20.20 -16.87
C ALA A 201 2.03 19.18 -17.41
N VAL A 202 0.94 18.91 -16.71
CA VAL A 202 -0.08 17.98 -17.20
C VAL A 202 -0.80 18.58 -18.43
N VAL A 203 -0.82 17.85 -19.55
CA VAL A 203 -1.39 18.29 -20.83
C VAL A 203 -2.64 17.49 -21.20
N ASN A 204 -2.55 16.16 -21.15
CA ASN A 204 -3.58 15.24 -21.65
C ASN A 204 -4.61 14.83 -20.58
N TRP A 205 -4.90 15.70 -19.61
CA TRP A 205 -5.87 15.41 -18.53
C TRP A 205 -7.30 15.11 -19.06
N LYS A 206 -7.70 15.68 -20.20
CA LYS A 206 -9.00 15.35 -20.83
C LYS A 206 -9.08 13.89 -21.29
N VAL A 207 -7.95 13.30 -21.68
CA VAL A 207 -7.90 11.89 -22.05
C VAL A 207 -8.09 11.02 -20.80
N LEU A 208 -7.41 11.38 -19.71
CA LEU A 208 -7.61 10.76 -18.40
C LEU A 208 -9.07 10.85 -17.93
N GLU A 209 -9.65 12.04 -17.90
CA GLU A 209 -11.05 12.27 -17.49
C GLU A 209 -12.02 11.41 -18.29
N ASN A 210 -11.82 11.33 -19.62
CA ASN A 210 -12.65 10.55 -20.51
C ASN A 210 -12.52 9.04 -20.28
N ILE A 211 -11.33 8.53 -20.00
CA ILE A 211 -11.08 7.10 -19.69
C ILE A 211 -11.64 6.75 -18.31
N ALA A 212 -11.29 7.52 -17.28
CA ALA A 212 -11.72 7.28 -15.90
C ALA A 212 -13.24 7.39 -15.75
N GLY A 213 -13.90 8.31 -16.47
CA GLY A 213 -15.35 8.47 -16.42
C GLY A 213 -16.16 7.46 -17.23
N LYS A 214 -15.53 6.64 -18.08
CA LYS A 214 -16.22 5.73 -19.02
C LYS A 214 -15.72 4.28 -18.99
N THR A 215 -14.87 3.96 -18.02
CA THR A 215 -14.39 2.61 -17.74
C THR A 215 -14.36 2.40 -16.23
N SER A 216 -14.26 1.14 -15.79
CA SER A 216 -14.09 0.74 -14.39
C SER A 216 -12.61 0.51 -14.04
N LEU A 217 -11.70 0.91 -14.93
CA LEU A 217 -10.26 0.69 -14.77
C LEU A 217 -9.69 1.59 -13.67
N VAL A 218 -8.94 0.97 -12.75
CA VAL A 218 -8.09 1.69 -11.80
C VAL A 218 -6.92 2.27 -12.58
N THR A 219 -6.98 3.57 -12.88
CA THR A 219 -5.99 4.22 -13.74
C THR A 219 -4.94 4.92 -12.89
N ASP A 220 -3.67 4.59 -13.09
CA ASP A 220 -2.57 5.45 -12.66
C ASP A 220 -2.16 6.37 -13.80
N PHE A 221 -1.84 7.62 -13.48
CA PHE A 221 -1.52 8.65 -14.48
C PHE A 221 -0.18 9.30 -14.17
N GLY A 222 0.71 9.34 -15.16
CA GLY A 222 2.01 9.97 -15.07
C GLY A 222 2.29 10.88 -16.24
N GLY A 223 3.33 11.71 -16.10
CA GLY A 223 3.77 12.66 -17.14
C GLY A 223 3.45 14.11 -16.80
N GLY A 224 4.49 14.90 -16.55
CA GLY A 224 4.37 16.34 -16.36
C GLY A 224 3.92 16.82 -14.98
N ILE A 225 3.65 15.92 -14.02
CA ILE A 225 3.29 16.30 -12.64
C ILE A 225 4.50 16.95 -11.95
N LYS A 226 4.44 18.26 -11.70
CA LYS A 226 5.54 19.01 -11.05
C LYS A 226 5.10 19.88 -9.87
N THR A 227 3.81 20.17 -9.77
CA THR A 227 3.25 21.09 -8.78
C THR A 227 2.05 20.48 -8.07
N ASP A 228 1.65 21.04 -6.92
CA ASP A 228 0.42 20.64 -6.21
C ASP A 228 -0.80 20.69 -7.14
N LYS A 229 -0.86 21.73 -7.98
CA LYS A 229 -1.96 21.93 -8.94
C LYS A 229 -2.02 20.83 -10.00
N ASP A 230 -0.86 20.39 -10.50
CA ASP A 230 -0.83 19.26 -11.46
C ASP A 230 -1.39 18.00 -10.82
N LEU A 231 -1.01 17.74 -9.57
CA LEU A 231 -1.44 16.56 -8.84
C LEU A 231 -2.94 16.60 -8.50
N GLU A 232 -3.46 17.77 -8.13
CA GLU A 232 -4.90 18.01 -7.95
C GLU A 232 -5.68 17.75 -9.23
N ILE A 233 -5.24 18.28 -10.38
CA ILE A 233 -5.86 18.01 -11.69
C ILE A 233 -5.93 16.51 -11.98
N VAL A 234 -4.84 15.77 -11.71
CA VAL A 234 -4.77 14.33 -11.97
C VAL A 234 -5.81 13.55 -11.17
N TYR A 235 -5.94 13.83 -9.87
CA TYR A 235 -6.94 13.17 -9.03
C TYR A 235 -8.37 13.62 -9.34
N GLU A 236 -8.60 14.91 -9.60
CA GLU A 236 -9.92 15.44 -9.98
C GLU A 236 -10.42 14.85 -11.29
N CYS A 237 -9.51 14.55 -12.23
CA CYS A 237 -9.82 13.87 -13.49
C CYS A 237 -9.99 12.34 -13.33
N GLY A 238 -9.93 11.81 -12.11
CA GLY A 238 -10.28 10.42 -11.82
C GLY A 238 -9.12 9.43 -11.81
N ALA A 239 -7.85 9.87 -11.81
CA ALA A 239 -6.75 8.96 -11.56
C ALA A 239 -6.86 8.38 -10.13
N ALA A 240 -6.68 7.07 -10.01
CA ALA A 240 -6.63 6.40 -8.72
C ALA A 240 -5.26 6.59 -8.04
N LEU A 241 -4.19 6.65 -8.84
CA LEU A 241 -2.83 6.90 -8.38
C LEU A 241 -2.13 7.92 -9.29
N ALA A 242 -1.25 8.73 -8.70
CA ALA A 242 -0.33 9.59 -9.44
C ALA A 242 1.02 8.89 -9.61
N THR A 243 1.48 8.79 -10.85
CA THR A 243 2.77 8.22 -11.21
C THR A 243 3.85 9.30 -11.22
N ILE A 244 4.79 9.21 -10.28
CA ILE A 244 5.78 10.25 -10.00
C ILE A 244 7.18 9.65 -9.94
N GLY A 245 8.10 10.15 -10.76
CA GLY A 245 9.52 9.76 -10.74
C GLY A 245 10.45 10.96 -10.58
N SER A 246 10.47 11.86 -11.56
CA SER A 246 11.43 12.98 -11.58
C SER A 246 11.35 13.91 -10.37
N VAL A 247 10.15 14.19 -9.84
CA VAL A 247 10.00 15.04 -8.64
C VAL A 247 10.53 14.36 -7.39
N ALA A 248 10.34 13.05 -7.23
CA ALA A 248 10.88 12.29 -6.10
C ALA A 248 12.41 12.36 -6.01
N VAL A 249 13.07 12.55 -7.15
CA VAL A 249 14.52 12.73 -7.24
C VAL A 249 14.94 14.19 -7.06
N LYS A 250 14.33 15.11 -7.82
CA LYS A 250 14.77 16.51 -7.90
C LYS A 250 14.24 17.40 -6.79
N SER A 251 13.13 17.02 -6.17
CA SER A 251 12.45 17.80 -5.13
C SER A 251 11.82 16.85 -4.10
N PRO A 252 12.63 16.05 -3.39
CA PRO A 252 12.14 15.01 -2.50
C PRO A 252 11.18 15.54 -1.44
N GLU A 253 11.45 16.69 -0.82
CA GLU A 253 10.56 17.23 0.22
C GLU A 253 9.17 17.61 -0.31
N LEU A 254 9.07 18.06 -1.57
CA LEU A 254 7.77 18.26 -2.22
C LEU A 254 7.07 16.93 -2.50
N PHE A 255 7.82 15.93 -2.97
CA PHE A 255 7.26 14.60 -3.18
C PHE A 255 6.72 14.00 -1.88
N PHE A 256 7.45 14.12 -0.77
CA PHE A 256 7.02 13.56 0.50
C PHE A 256 5.88 14.35 1.15
N SER A 257 5.77 15.66 0.89
CA SER A 257 4.56 16.41 1.30
C SER A 257 3.31 15.88 0.59
N TRP A 258 3.43 15.41 -0.66
CA TRP A 258 2.34 14.72 -1.35
C TRP A 258 2.04 13.35 -0.77
N VAL A 259 3.06 12.56 -0.45
CA VAL A 259 2.88 11.26 0.21
C VAL A 259 2.12 11.42 1.53
N GLU A 260 2.48 12.42 2.34
CA GLU A 260 1.80 12.73 3.60
C GLU A 260 0.38 13.24 3.39
N ARG A 261 0.17 14.17 2.44
CA ARG A 261 -1.13 14.79 2.16
C ARG A 261 -2.16 13.82 1.57
N PHE A 262 -1.75 13.00 0.61
CA PHE A 262 -2.67 12.16 -0.17
C PHE A 262 -2.66 10.69 0.25
N GLY A 263 -1.64 10.25 0.98
CA GLY A 263 -1.44 8.84 1.34
C GLY A 263 -0.54 8.11 0.36
N ALA A 264 0.29 7.21 0.88
CA ALA A 264 1.23 6.42 0.08
C ALA A 264 0.54 5.46 -0.90
N ASP A 265 -0.71 5.08 -0.64
CA ASP A 265 -1.54 4.25 -1.52
C ASP A 265 -1.97 4.98 -2.81
N LYS A 266 -1.96 6.32 -2.80
CA LYS A 266 -2.27 7.18 -3.95
C LYS A 266 -1.06 7.50 -4.83
N ILE A 267 0.14 7.12 -4.41
CA ILE A 267 1.38 7.41 -5.13
C ILE A 267 1.94 6.13 -5.75
N PHE A 268 2.30 6.20 -7.03
CA PHE A 268 3.04 5.15 -7.72
C PHE A 268 4.43 5.68 -8.09
N LEU A 269 5.45 5.26 -7.35
CA LEU A 269 6.81 5.75 -7.52
C LEU A 269 7.47 5.10 -8.73
N GLY A 270 7.84 5.93 -9.71
CA GLY A 270 8.61 5.49 -10.88
C GLY A 270 10.11 5.56 -10.64
N ALA A 271 10.78 4.41 -10.73
CA ALA A 271 12.23 4.28 -10.68
C ALA A 271 12.75 3.86 -12.06
N ASP A 272 12.75 4.77 -13.02
CA ASP A 272 13.34 4.51 -14.33
C ASP A 272 14.87 4.51 -14.22
N VAL A 273 15.52 3.50 -14.79
CA VAL A 273 16.95 3.30 -14.64
C VAL A 273 17.67 3.07 -15.95
N LYS A 274 18.94 3.48 -15.95
CA LYS A 274 19.96 3.08 -16.91
C LYS A 274 21.19 2.66 -16.14
N ASP A 275 21.68 1.45 -16.36
CA ASP A 275 22.82 0.89 -15.62
C ASP A 275 22.64 0.96 -14.08
N GLU A 276 21.43 0.61 -13.61
CA GLU A 276 21.02 0.67 -12.19
C GLU A 276 21.04 2.08 -11.56
N LYS A 277 21.21 3.13 -12.38
CA LYS A 277 21.16 4.53 -11.97
C LYS A 277 19.86 5.20 -12.39
N ILE A 278 19.31 6.03 -11.50
CA ILE A 278 18.04 6.71 -11.73
C ILE A 278 18.16 7.70 -12.89
N ALA A 279 17.22 7.62 -13.82
CA ALA A 279 17.07 8.55 -14.92
C ALA A 279 15.80 9.41 -14.73
N VAL A 280 15.88 10.67 -15.15
CA VAL A 280 14.85 11.69 -14.94
C VAL A 280 14.65 12.53 -16.20
N GLY A 281 13.61 13.38 -16.19
CA GLY A 281 13.34 14.32 -17.28
C GLY A 281 12.96 13.63 -18.60
N GLY A 282 12.15 12.57 -18.53
CA GLY A 282 11.79 11.77 -19.71
C GLY A 282 12.99 11.00 -20.27
N TRP A 283 13.83 10.46 -19.38
CA TRP A 283 15.02 9.65 -19.68
C TRP A 283 16.19 10.40 -20.33
N LEU A 284 16.10 11.73 -20.43
CA LEU A 284 17.14 12.57 -21.02
C LEU A 284 18.35 12.79 -20.09
N GLU A 285 18.17 12.62 -18.78
CA GLU A 285 19.20 12.84 -17.76
C GLU A 285 19.38 11.59 -16.90
N THR A 286 20.56 10.97 -16.94
CA THR A 286 20.94 9.90 -16.02
C THR A 286 21.70 10.49 -14.83
N THR A 287 21.21 10.26 -13.62
CA THR A 287 21.82 10.78 -12.39
C THR A 287 22.89 9.82 -11.86
N GLY A 288 23.66 10.23 -10.85
CA GLY A 288 24.57 9.33 -10.12
C GLY A 288 23.89 8.45 -9.06
N LEU A 289 22.60 8.69 -8.79
CA LEU A 289 21.86 8.04 -7.72
C LEU A 289 21.55 6.59 -8.07
N SER A 290 21.97 5.67 -7.20
CA SER A 290 21.64 4.25 -7.32
C SER A 290 20.13 4.03 -7.15
N VAL A 291 19.56 3.09 -7.90
CA VAL A 291 18.17 2.66 -7.68
C VAL A 291 17.96 2.15 -6.26
N PHE A 292 18.94 1.44 -5.69
CA PHE A 292 18.84 0.90 -4.33
C PHE A 292 18.78 2.00 -3.27
N ASP A 293 19.65 3.01 -3.36
CA ASP A 293 19.64 4.16 -2.45
C ASP A 293 18.33 4.97 -2.59
N PHE A 294 17.87 5.14 -3.82
CA PHE A 294 16.61 5.81 -4.11
C PHE A 294 15.43 5.07 -3.48
N LEU A 295 15.32 3.75 -3.70
CA LEU A 295 14.25 2.94 -3.12
C LEU A 295 14.32 2.93 -1.59
N ALA A 296 15.49 2.70 -1.00
CA ALA A 296 15.68 2.67 0.45
C ALA A 296 15.18 3.96 1.12
N SER A 297 15.55 5.13 0.58
CA SER A 297 15.14 6.43 1.13
C SER A 297 13.63 6.68 1.03
N ASN A 298 12.99 6.25 -0.07
CA ASN A 298 11.55 6.40 -0.27
C ASN A 298 10.74 5.42 0.59
N ILE A 299 11.19 4.16 0.68
CA ILE A 299 10.55 3.11 1.49
C ILE A 299 10.60 3.49 2.98
N ALA A 300 11.73 4.01 3.45
CA ALA A 300 11.87 4.49 4.84
C ALA A 300 10.88 5.61 5.20
N ARG A 301 10.36 6.33 4.19
CA ARG A 301 9.35 7.39 4.32
C ARG A 301 7.93 6.92 3.92
N GLY A 302 7.72 5.60 3.88
CA GLY A 302 6.38 4.99 3.77
C GLY A 302 5.91 4.71 2.35
N VAL A 303 6.72 4.96 1.31
CA VAL A 303 6.35 4.62 -0.07
C VAL A 303 6.35 3.10 -0.26
N GLN A 304 5.26 2.56 -0.81
CA GLN A 304 5.09 1.11 -0.99
C GLN A 304 4.81 0.66 -2.42
N ASN A 305 4.11 1.47 -3.23
CA ASN A 305 3.80 1.14 -4.63
C ASN A 305 4.89 1.70 -5.54
N ILE A 306 5.63 0.80 -6.17
CA ILE A 306 6.85 1.14 -6.91
C ILE A 306 6.85 0.38 -8.23
N PHE A 307 7.24 1.05 -9.31
CA PHE A 307 7.68 0.36 -10.51
C PHE A 307 9.07 0.77 -10.92
N CYS A 308 9.75 -0.11 -11.66
CA CYS A 308 11.06 0.17 -12.20
C CYS A 308 11.10 -0.20 -13.68
N THR A 309 11.45 0.78 -14.51
CA THR A 309 11.68 0.57 -15.94
C THR A 309 13.16 0.50 -16.20
N ASP A 310 13.64 -0.60 -16.80
CA ASP A 310 14.97 -0.59 -17.41
C ASP A 310 14.86 0.01 -18.82
N ILE A 311 15.35 1.24 -18.95
CA ILE A 311 15.25 2.03 -20.18
C ILE A 311 15.99 1.32 -21.33
N ALA A 312 17.05 0.58 -21.05
CA ALA A 312 17.80 -0.14 -22.07
C ALA A 312 16.99 -1.29 -22.70
N LYS A 313 15.95 -1.78 -22.02
CA LYS A 313 15.05 -2.82 -22.52
C LYS A 313 13.74 -2.28 -23.08
N ASP A 314 13.35 -1.05 -22.71
CA ASP A 314 12.03 -0.53 -23.04
C ASP A 314 11.78 -0.43 -24.55
N GLY A 315 10.62 -0.93 -24.99
CA GLY A 315 10.22 -0.93 -26.40
C GLY A 315 11.04 -1.82 -27.34
N LEU A 316 12.01 -2.60 -26.83
CA LEU A 316 12.85 -3.48 -27.66
C LEU A 316 12.28 -4.88 -27.89
N LEU A 317 11.30 -5.32 -27.08
CA LEU A 317 10.78 -6.70 -27.10
C LEU A 317 11.89 -7.75 -26.94
N ALA A 318 12.85 -7.49 -26.04
CA ALA A 318 14.05 -8.30 -25.83
C ALA A 318 14.09 -9.01 -24.47
N GLY A 319 12.95 -9.08 -23.79
CA GLY A 319 12.82 -9.59 -22.42
C GLY A 319 13.07 -8.51 -21.35
N PRO A 320 12.37 -8.60 -20.20
CA PRO A 320 12.54 -7.67 -19.08
C PRO A 320 13.86 -7.88 -18.33
N SER A 321 14.24 -6.92 -17.49
CA SER A 321 15.46 -6.99 -16.68
C SER A 321 15.29 -7.84 -15.42
N ILE A 322 15.05 -9.14 -15.61
CA ILE A 322 14.83 -10.13 -14.54
C ILE A 322 15.89 -10.06 -13.44
N ASP A 323 17.17 -9.98 -13.81
CA ASP A 323 18.26 -9.97 -12.83
C ASP A 323 18.25 -8.72 -11.95
N LEU A 324 17.96 -7.56 -12.54
CA LEU A 324 17.78 -6.31 -11.79
C LEU A 324 16.63 -6.43 -10.80
N TYR A 325 15.48 -6.95 -11.25
CA TYR A 325 14.30 -7.07 -10.42
C TYR A 325 14.47 -8.07 -9.28
N LYS A 326 15.19 -9.19 -9.51
CA LYS A 326 15.59 -10.12 -8.44
C LYS A 326 16.44 -9.43 -7.37
N LYS A 327 17.40 -8.59 -7.76
CA LYS A 327 18.21 -7.82 -6.78
C LYS A 327 17.34 -6.90 -5.94
N ILE A 328 16.47 -6.11 -6.59
CA ILE A 328 15.56 -5.17 -5.92
C ILE A 328 14.64 -5.91 -4.93
N LEU A 329 13.99 -7.00 -5.37
CA LEU A 329 13.09 -7.79 -4.53
C LEU A 329 13.82 -8.51 -3.38
N GLY A 330 15.08 -8.92 -3.61
CA GLY A 330 15.92 -9.50 -2.56
C GLY A 330 16.28 -8.51 -1.46
N GLU A 331 16.51 -7.24 -1.80
CA GLU A 331 16.82 -6.19 -0.84
C GLU A 331 15.57 -5.60 -0.16
N PHE A 332 14.46 -5.51 -0.89
CA PHE A 332 13.21 -4.89 -0.43
C PHE A 332 12.00 -5.84 -0.55
N PRO A 333 11.93 -6.93 0.24
CA PRO A 333 10.90 -7.97 0.05
C PRO A 333 9.47 -7.52 0.41
N ALA A 334 9.31 -6.39 1.10
CA ALA A 334 8.02 -5.91 1.58
C ALA A 334 7.32 -4.90 0.65
N ILE A 335 7.95 -4.47 -0.45
CA ILE A 335 7.37 -3.47 -1.34
C ILE A 335 6.40 -4.10 -2.35
N SER A 336 5.44 -3.30 -2.80
CA SER A 336 4.58 -3.65 -3.94
C SER A 336 5.29 -3.28 -5.24
N PHE A 337 6.14 -4.17 -5.73
CA PHE A 337 6.99 -3.93 -6.91
C PHE A 337 6.34 -4.35 -8.22
N VAL A 338 6.29 -3.44 -9.19
CA VAL A 338 5.82 -3.69 -10.56
C VAL A 338 6.98 -3.57 -11.55
N ALA A 339 7.18 -4.59 -12.38
CA ALA A 339 8.20 -4.55 -13.43
C ALA A 339 7.70 -3.74 -14.64
N SER A 340 8.61 -3.06 -15.35
CA SER A 340 8.29 -2.28 -16.55
C SER A 340 9.42 -2.35 -17.59
N GLY A 341 9.05 -2.45 -18.87
CA GLY A 341 10.00 -2.45 -19.98
C GLY A 341 10.50 -3.85 -20.38
N GLY A 342 10.79 -4.03 -21.67
CA GLY A 342 11.39 -5.24 -22.23
C GLY A 342 10.45 -6.42 -22.48
N VAL A 343 9.29 -6.50 -21.83
CA VAL A 343 8.31 -7.60 -22.01
C VAL A 343 8.07 -7.87 -23.49
N SER A 344 8.25 -9.12 -23.90
CA SER A 344 8.26 -9.56 -25.28
C SER A 344 7.30 -10.70 -25.57
N ASN A 345 6.94 -11.51 -24.56
CA ASN A 345 6.08 -12.68 -24.69
C ASN A 345 5.43 -13.04 -23.34
N ILE A 346 4.49 -13.99 -23.31
CA ILE A 346 3.78 -14.39 -22.09
C ILE A 346 4.68 -15.11 -21.07
N GLY A 347 5.73 -15.78 -21.53
CA GLY A 347 6.74 -16.40 -20.66
C GLY A 347 7.49 -15.37 -19.81
N ASP A 348 7.71 -14.16 -20.32
CA ASP A 348 8.29 -13.06 -19.54
C ASP A 348 7.36 -12.67 -18.38
N VAL A 349 6.05 -12.64 -18.62
CA VAL A 349 5.03 -12.34 -17.60
C VAL A 349 5.04 -13.41 -16.50
N ALA A 350 5.08 -14.69 -16.89
CA ALA A 350 5.20 -15.80 -15.95
C ALA A 350 6.49 -15.73 -15.12
N ALA A 351 7.62 -15.41 -15.76
CA ALA A 351 8.90 -15.27 -15.07
C ALA A 351 8.90 -14.11 -14.06
N LEU A 352 8.28 -12.97 -14.40
CA LEU A 352 8.12 -11.84 -13.49
C LEU A 352 7.25 -12.18 -12.28
N GLN A 353 6.17 -12.93 -12.49
CA GLN A 353 5.34 -13.45 -11.40
C GLN A 353 6.14 -14.40 -10.50
N GLU A 354 6.92 -15.32 -11.08
CA GLU A 354 7.71 -16.32 -10.36
C GLU A 354 8.78 -15.69 -9.45
N ILE A 355 9.43 -14.61 -9.89
CA ILE A 355 10.44 -13.93 -9.08
C ILE A 355 9.85 -13.06 -7.96
N GLY A 356 8.52 -12.94 -7.87
CA GLY A 356 7.82 -12.22 -6.81
C GLY A 356 7.43 -10.77 -7.15
N CYS A 357 7.43 -10.37 -8.42
CA CYS A 357 6.81 -9.10 -8.79
C CYS A 357 5.32 -9.13 -8.45
N HIS A 358 4.78 -7.99 -8.00
CA HIS A 358 3.36 -7.79 -7.74
C HIS A 358 2.57 -7.52 -9.03
N GLY A 359 3.25 -7.14 -10.09
CA GLY A 359 2.65 -6.94 -11.40
C GLY A 359 3.68 -6.58 -12.46
N VAL A 360 3.18 -6.35 -13.66
CA VAL A 360 3.97 -5.97 -14.82
C VAL A 360 3.23 -4.95 -15.67
N ILE A 361 3.94 -3.89 -16.08
CA ILE A 361 3.49 -2.94 -17.08
C ILE A 361 3.84 -3.48 -18.47
N ILE A 362 2.83 -3.61 -19.34
CA ILE A 362 3.01 -4.14 -20.70
C ILE A 362 2.51 -3.12 -21.73
N GLY A 363 3.41 -2.61 -22.56
CA GLY A 363 3.09 -1.74 -23.68
C GLY A 363 3.17 -2.46 -25.02
N LYS A 364 4.29 -2.25 -25.73
CA LYS A 364 4.50 -2.65 -27.13
C LYS A 364 4.15 -4.11 -27.46
N ALA A 365 4.38 -5.07 -26.56
CA ALA A 365 4.09 -6.48 -26.81
C ALA A 365 2.60 -6.78 -27.06
N ILE A 366 1.69 -6.04 -26.40
CA ILE A 366 0.25 -6.17 -26.63
C ILE A 366 -0.10 -5.59 -28.01
N TYR A 367 0.34 -4.37 -28.30
CA TYR A 367 0.02 -3.69 -29.56
C TYR A 367 0.61 -4.37 -30.81
N GLU A 368 1.73 -5.08 -30.67
CA GLU A 368 2.36 -5.82 -31.77
C GLU A 368 1.94 -7.30 -31.82
N GLY A 369 0.92 -7.70 -31.03
CA GLY A 369 0.36 -9.05 -31.05
C GLY A 369 1.35 -10.14 -30.60
N LYS A 370 2.40 -9.77 -29.86
CA LYS A 370 3.37 -10.72 -29.30
C LYS A 370 2.84 -11.47 -28.09
N ILE A 371 1.85 -10.87 -27.43
CA ILE A 371 1.03 -11.52 -26.40
C ILE A 371 -0.39 -11.45 -26.90
N SER A 372 -1.00 -12.61 -27.15
CA SER A 372 -2.39 -12.70 -27.57
C SER A 372 -3.34 -12.36 -26.41
N THR A 373 -4.57 -11.98 -26.75
CA THR A 373 -5.62 -11.73 -25.76
C THR A 373 -5.96 -12.96 -24.94
N ALA A 374 -5.85 -14.15 -25.53
CA ALA A 374 -6.06 -15.44 -24.84
C ALA A 374 -4.96 -15.71 -23.80
N GLU A 375 -3.70 -15.46 -24.16
CA GLU A 375 -2.57 -15.56 -23.22
C GLU A 375 -2.71 -14.54 -22.09
N LEU A 376 -3.04 -13.29 -22.40
CA LEU A 376 -3.23 -12.24 -21.40
C LEU A 376 -4.31 -12.60 -20.37
N LYS A 377 -5.45 -13.13 -20.84
CA LYS A 377 -6.57 -13.57 -20.00
C LYS A 377 -6.19 -14.64 -18.99
N SER A 378 -5.16 -15.45 -19.24
CA SER A 378 -4.72 -16.47 -18.28
C SER A 378 -4.12 -15.87 -16.98
N PHE A 379 -3.80 -14.57 -16.97
CA PHE A 379 -3.26 -13.84 -15.82
C PHE A 379 -4.27 -12.88 -15.15
N LEU A 380 -5.47 -12.71 -15.72
CA LEU A 380 -6.51 -11.78 -15.24
C LEU A 380 -7.55 -12.47 -14.35
#